data_AF-B7L1C0-F1
#
_entry.id   AF-B7L1C0-F1
#
_cell.length_a   1.000
_cell.length_b   1.000
_cell.length_c   1.000
_cell.angle_alpha   90.00
_cell.angle_beta   90.00
_cell.angle_gamma   90.00
#
_symmetry.space_group_name_H-M   'P 1'
#
loop_
_entity.id
_entity.type
_entity.pdbx_description
1 polymer ?
#
loop_
_entity_poly.entity_id
_entity_poly.type
_entity_poly.pdbx_seq_one_letter_code
_entity_poly.pdbx_strand_id
1 'polypeptide(L)'
;MTDAGAQSDKLGEVARLASLMADRILEAQIMERPIPQEQLNALVNAAWLLQDHDVPWPPLVEEVLQEAGRRMNQGETAPEAADPKPEDDGAPGGLTRFFSGFRRR
;
A
#
# COMPACT_ATOMS: atom_id res chain seq x y z
N MET A 1 -28.84 -11.75 -16.44
CA MET A 1 -28.22 -12.04 -15.14
C MET A 1 -26.74 -12.52 -15.27
N THR A 2 -25.98 -12.08 -16.28
CA THR A 2 -24.59 -12.55 -16.52
C THR A 2 -23.51 -11.49 -16.30
N ASP A 3 -23.89 -10.22 -16.17
CA ASP A 3 -22.94 -9.10 -16.11
C ASP A 3 -22.18 -9.02 -14.77
N ALA A 4 -22.87 -9.26 -13.66
CA ALA A 4 -22.27 -9.23 -12.32
C ALA A 4 -21.21 -10.32 -12.09
N GLY A 5 -21.37 -11.51 -12.68
CA GLY A 5 -20.37 -12.59 -12.60
C GLY A 5 -19.10 -12.25 -13.37
N ALA A 6 -19.25 -11.74 -14.61
CA ALA A 6 -18.13 -11.32 -15.43
C ALA A 6 -17.35 -10.14 -14.81
N GLN A 7 -18.03 -9.25 -14.08
CA GLN A 7 -17.37 -8.17 -13.34
C GLN A 7 -16.55 -8.70 -12.16
N SER A 8 -17.10 -9.64 -11.39
CA SER A 8 -16.39 -10.27 -10.27
C SER A 8 -15.14 -11.02 -10.76
N ASP A 9 -15.22 -11.72 -11.88
CA ASP A 9 -14.08 -12.45 -12.46
C ASP A 9 -12.96 -11.50 -12.91
N LYS A 10 -13.33 -10.37 -13.53
CA LYS A 10 -12.37 -9.32 -13.93
C LYS A 10 -11.66 -8.71 -12.73
N LEU A 11 -12.39 -8.41 -11.64
CA LEU A 11 -11.80 -7.87 -10.42
C LEU A 11 -10.89 -8.89 -9.73
N GLY A 12 -11.26 -10.17 -9.75
CA GLY A 12 -10.38 -11.26 -9.31
C GLY A 12 -9.07 -11.31 -10.08
N GLU A 13 -9.12 -11.14 -11.41
CA GLU A 13 -7.90 -11.07 -12.23
C GLU A 13 -7.08 -9.80 -11.96
N VAL A 14 -7.71 -8.64 -11.75
CA VAL A 14 -7.01 -7.42 -11.33
C VAL A 14 -6.28 -7.63 -10.01
N ALA A 15 -6.92 -8.26 -9.03
CA ALA A 15 -6.29 -8.60 -7.75
C ALA A 15 -5.11 -9.56 -7.92
N ARG A 16 -5.23 -10.55 -8.80
CA ARG A 16 -4.15 -11.48 -9.13
C ARG A 16 -2.97 -10.78 -9.79
N LEU A 17 -3.22 -9.91 -10.77
CA LEU A 17 -2.20 -9.13 -11.46
C LEU A 17 -1.51 -8.12 -10.54
N ALA A 18 -2.28 -7.46 -9.67
CA ALA A 18 -1.75 -6.55 -8.67
C ALA A 18 -0.82 -7.29 -7.67
N SER A 19 -1.21 -8.50 -7.25
CA SER A 19 -0.36 -9.36 -6.40
C SER A 19 0.97 -9.71 -7.07
N LEU A 20 0.92 -10.13 -8.34
CA LEU A 20 2.13 -10.45 -9.11
C LEU A 20 3.03 -9.21 -9.30
N MET A 21 2.43 -8.04 -9.52
CA MET A 21 3.18 -6.79 -9.63
C MET A 21 3.83 -6.41 -8.31
N ALA A 22 3.11 -6.54 -7.19
CA ALA A 22 3.63 -6.28 -5.86
C ALA A 22 4.82 -7.19 -5.52
N ASP A 23 4.72 -8.48 -5.84
CA ASP A 23 5.80 -9.46 -5.67
C ASP A 23 7.08 -9.01 -6.40
N ARG A 24 6.97 -8.62 -7.68
CA ARG A 24 8.11 -8.12 -8.47
C ARG A 24 8.70 -6.82 -7.92
N ILE A 25 7.86 -5.95 -7.37
CA ILE A 25 8.30 -4.71 -6.72
C ILE A 25 9.07 -5.02 -5.43
N LEU A 26 8.62 -6.01 -4.64
CA LEU A 26 9.33 -6.46 -3.44
C LEU A 26 10.67 -7.12 -3.80
N GLU A 27 10.69 -7.99 -4.80
CA GLU A 27 11.93 -8.58 -5.33
C GLU A 27 12.92 -7.51 -5.80
N ALA A 28 12.45 -6.50 -6.53
CA ALA A 28 13.30 -5.40 -6.98
C ALA A 28 13.89 -4.61 -5.80
N GLN A 29 13.14 -4.41 -4.72
CA GLN A 29 13.63 -3.75 -3.50
C GLN A 29 14.69 -4.59 -2.79
N ILE A 30 14.48 -5.92 -2.68
CA ILE A 30 15.45 -6.85 -2.11
C ILE A 30 16.76 -6.83 -2.92
N MET A 31 16.66 -6.72 -4.24
CA MET A 31 17.81 -6.63 -5.14
C MET A 31 18.40 -5.21 -5.26
N GLU A 32 17.93 -4.25 -4.46
CA GLU A 32 18.32 -2.83 -4.50
C GLU A 32 18.21 -2.20 -5.91
N ARG A 33 17.28 -2.70 -6.72
CA ARG A 33 17.03 -2.21 -8.07
C ARG A 33 16.07 -1.02 -8.02
N PRO A 34 16.26 -0.03 -8.91
CA PRO A 34 15.31 1.07 -9.03
C PRO A 34 13.96 0.52 -9.49
N ILE A 35 12.89 0.81 -8.74
CA ILE A 35 11.52 0.51 -9.14
C ILE A 35 11.05 1.63 -10.09
N PRO A 36 10.59 1.30 -11.31
CA PRO A 36 10.00 2.30 -12.20
C PRO A 36 8.75 2.92 -11.58
N GLN A 37 8.67 4.25 -11.58
CA GLN A 37 7.55 4.99 -10.97
C GLN A 37 6.21 4.64 -11.64
N GLU A 38 6.24 4.30 -12.92
CA GLU A 38 5.08 3.86 -13.68
C GLU A 38 4.48 2.56 -13.13
N GLN A 39 5.32 1.64 -12.64
CA GLN A 39 4.86 0.38 -12.04
C GLN A 39 4.21 0.63 -10.68
N LEU A 40 4.78 1.52 -9.86
CA LEU A 40 4.19 1.91 -8.60
C LEU A 40 2.84 2.61 -8.80
N ASN A 41 2.76 3.54 -9.76
CA ASN A 41 1.51 4.22 -10.11
C ASN A 41 0.45 3.24 -10.63
N ALA A 42 0.83 2.27 -11.45
CA ALA A 42 -0.08 1.22 -11.91
C ALA A 42 -0.61 0.38 -10.74
N LEU A 43 0.24 0.04 -9.76
CA LEU A 43 -0.16 -0.68 -8.56
C LEU A 43 -1.14 0.14 -7.71
N VAL A 44 -0.87 1.43 -7.52
CA VAL A 44 -1.77 2.35 -6.77
C VAL A 44 -3.13 2.44 -7.46
N ASN A 45 -3.16 2.59 -8.78
CA ASN A 45 -4.40 2.63 -9.56
C ASN A 45 -5.18 1.31 -9.45
N ALA A 46 -4.49 0.16 -9.49
CA ALA A 46 -5.12 -1.13 -9.29
C ALA A 46 -5.71 -1.27 -7.87
N ALA A 47 -5.00 -0.81 -6.84
CA ALA A 47 -5.49 -0.81 -5.47
C ALA A 47 -6.73 0.08 -5.30
N TRP A 48 -6.74 1.27 -5.92
CA TRP A 48 -7.91 2.15 -5.95
C TRP A 48 -9.11 1.48 -6.62
N LEU A 49 -8.90 0.84 -7.77
CA LEU A 49 -9.96 0.11 -8.48
C LEU A 49 -10.54 -1.03 -7.62
N LEU A 50 -9.70 -1.78 -6.91
CA LEU A 50 -10.17 -2.82 -6.00
C LEU A 50 -10.97 -2.24 -4.84
N GLN A 51 -10.52 -1.11 -4.28
CA GLN A 51 -11.22 -0.43 -3.18
C GLN A 51 -12.59 0.11 -3.61
N ASP A 52 -12.69 0.71 -4.79
CA ASP A 52 -13.94 1.26 -5.33
C ASP A 52 -15.03 0.18 -5.51
N HIS A 53 -14.60 -1.07 -5.71
CA HIS A 53 -15.47 -2.23 -5.84
C HIS A 53 -15.58 -3.09 -4.57
N ASP A 54 -15.19 -2.56 -3.40
CA ASP A 54 -15.22 -3.26 -2.11
C ASP A 54 -14.44 -4.59 -2.09
N VAL A 55 -13.44 -4.74 -2.98
CA VAL A 55 -12.59 -5.93 -3.05
C VAL A 55 -11.42 -5.76 -2.08
N PRO A 56 -11.20 -6.71 -1.15
CA PRO A 56 -10.09 -6.65 -0.23
C PRO A 56 -8.76 -6.67 -0.97
N TRP A 57 -7.80 -5.85 -0.53
CA TRP A 57 -6.48 -5.84 -1.13
C TRP A 57 -5.74 -7.15 -0.83
N PRO A 58 -5.02 -7.70 -1.83
CA PRO A 58 -4.08 -8.77 -1.56
C PRO A 58 -2.99 -8.33 -0.58
N PRO A 59 -2.49 -9.23 0.29
CA PRO A 59 -1.52 -8.88 1.33
C PRO A 59 -0.22 -8.27 0.77
N LEU A 60 0.23 -8.73 -0.40
CA LEU A 60 1.43 -8.19 -1.06
C LEU A 60 1.24 -6.74 -1.51
N VAL A 61 0.03 -6.39 -1.99
CA VAL A 61 -0.29 -5.03 -2.41
C VAL A 61 -0.29 -4.11 -1.20
N GLU A 62 -0.87 -4.56 -0.08
CA GLU A 62 -0.87 -3.82 1.18
C GLU A 62 0.56 -3.53 1.67
N GLU A 63 1.44 -4.54 1.65
CA GLU A 63 2.83 -4.40 2.08
C GLU A 63 3.60 -3.36 1.25
N VAL A 64 3.47 -3.42 -0.08
CA VAL A 64 4.13 -2.46 -0.98
C VAL A 64 3.62 -1.04 -0.75
N LEU A 65 2.31 -0.85 -0.57
CA LEU A 65 1.73 0.48 -0.31
C LEU A 65 2.14 1.03 1.06
N GLN A 66 2.21 0.17 2.09
CA GLN A 66 2.70 0.58 3.41
C GLN A 66 4.19 0.98 3.34
N GLU A 67 5.01 0.21 2.63
CA GLU A 67 6.43 0.53 2.45
C GLU A 67 6.64 1.82 1.66
N ALA A 68 5.87 2.03 0.59
CA ALA A 68 5.88 3.29 -0.14
C ALA A 68 5.50 4.48 0.76
N GLY A 69 4.47 4.33 1.59
CA GLY A 69 4.07 5.34 2.57
C GLY A 69 5.15 5.60 3.62
N ARG A 70 5.86 4.56 4.11
CA ARG A 70 6.99 4.71 5.03
C ARG A 70 8.12 5.53 4.40
N ARG A 71 8.51 5.24 3.16
CA ARG A 71 9.57 5.97 2.45
C ARG A 71 9.26 7.44 2.25
N MET A 72 7.99 7.75 1.94
CA MET A 72 7.53 9.14 1.80
C MET A 72 7.59 9.89 3.14
N ASN A 73 7.19 9.26 4.25
CA ASN A 73 7.25 9.87 5.58
C ASN A 73 8.70 9.97 6.12
N GLN A 74 9.58 9.03 5.78
CA GLN A 74 11.01 9.06 6.15
C GLN A 74 11.79 10.17 5.44
N GLY A 75 11.31 10.65 4.28
CA GLY A 75 11.86 11.84 3.63
C GLY A 75 11.68 13.12 4.44
N GLU A 76 10.78 13.12 5.44
CA GLU A 76 10.52 14.25 6.34
C GLU A 76 11.23 14.13 7.70
N THR A 77 11.92 13.01 7.96
CA THR A 77 12.72 12.81 9.18
C THR A 77 14.11 12.31 8.83
N ALA A 78 15.02 13.25 8.56
CA ALA A 78 16.44 12.99 8.74
C ALA A 78 16.68 12.51 10.19
N PRO A 79 17.40 11.40 10.43
CA PRO A 79 17.77 10.99 11.77
C PRO A 79 18.96 11.84 12.20
N GLU A 80 18.72 13.06 12.67
CA GLU A 80 19.71 13.76 13.49
C GLU A 80 19.71 13.08 14.87
N ALA A 81 20.71 12.23 15.08
CA ALA A 81 20.96 11.62 16.37
C ALA A 81 21.32 12.71 17.40
N ALA A 82 20.40 13.04 18.31
CA ALA A 82 20.71 13.55 19.64
C ALA A 82 19.50 13.39 20.57
N ASP A 83 19.65 12.56 21.60
CA ASP A 83 18.78 12.51 22.78
C ASP A 83 18.68 13.92 23.43
N PRO A 84 17.47 14.36 23.81
CA PRO A 84 17.13 14.29 25.23
C PRO A 84 15.66 13.95 25.52
N LYS A 85 15.45 12.98 26.43
CA LYS A 85 14.50 12.89 27.57
C LYS A 85 13.06 13.47 27.51
N PRO A 86 12.13 12.84 28.26
CA PRO A 86 10.71 12.74 27.93
C PRO A 86 9.88 13.93 28.42
N GLU A 87 8.65 13.99 27.88
CA GLU A 87 7.42 14.59 28.43
C GLU A 87 6.76 15.63 27.52
N ASP A 88 5.61 15.18 27.03
CA ASP A 88 4.35 15.89 26.88
C ASP A 88 3.99 16.53 25.54
N ASP A 89 2.76 16.16 25.18
CA ASP A 89 1.83 16.74 24.22
C ASP A 89 2.09 16.60 22.72
N GLY A 90 1.02 16.20 22.02
CA GLY A 90 0.98 16.14 20.56
C GLY A 90 1.10 14.73 19.98
N ALA A 91 0.03 13.94 20.08
CA ALA A 91 -0.18 12.79 19.22
C ALA A 91 -0.02 13.21 17.73
N PRO A 92 0.90 12.60 16.93
CA PRO A 92 0.74 12.62 15.49
C PRO A 92 -0.35 11.62 15.13
N GLY A 93 -1.60 12.03 15.37
CA GLY A 93 -2.79 11.41 14.84
C GLY A 93 -2.92 11.70 13.35
N GLY A 94 -1.97 11.23 12.55
CA GLY A 94 -2.00 11.34 11.10
C GLY A 94 -1.77 9.96 10.50
N LEU A 95 -2.75 9.45 9.75
CA LEU A 95 -2.71 8.22 8.94
C LEU A 95 -3.09 6.88 9.61
N THR A 96 -2.85 6.62 10.90
CA THR A 96 -3.34 5.36 11.53
C THR A 96 -4.88 5.29 11.61
N ARG A 97 -5.55 6.44 11.53
CA ARG A 97 -7.03 6.52 11.52
C ARG A 97 -7.65 6.10 10.18
N PHE A 98 -6.93 6.15 9.07
CA PHE A 98 -7.49 5.78 7.76
C PHE A 98 -7.54 4.26 7.54
N PHE A 99 -6.63 3.48 8.14
CA PHE A 99 -6.52 2.03 7.88
C PHE A 99 -7.10 1.13 8.98
N SER A 100 -7.65 1.71 10.05
CA SER A 100 -8.27 0.93 11.14
C SER A 100 -9.61 0.28 10.78
N GLY A 101 -10.18 0.60 9.61
CA GLY A 101 -11.47 0.06 9.15
C GLY A 101 -11.43 -1.37 8.60
N PHE A 102 -10.25 -1.91 8.28
CA PHE A 102 -10.16 -3.19 7.54
C PHE A 102 -10.16 -4.44 8.43
N ARG A 103 -9.99 -4.30 9.76
CA ARG A 103 -9.84 -5.47 10.66
C ARG A 103 -11.12 -6.03 11.27
N ARG A 104 -12.30 -5.62 10.79
CA ARG A 104 -13.56 -6.14 11.37
C ARG A 104 -14.71 -6.22 10.37
N ARG A 105 -14.73 -7.31 9.58
CA ARG A 105 -15.93 -8.15 9.47
C ARG A 105 -15.61 -9.52 8.88
#